data_AF-A0A537XVY4-F1
#
_entry.id   AF-A0A537XVY4-F1
#
_cell.length_a   1.000
_cell.length_b   1.000
_cell.length_c   1.000
_cell.angle_alpha   90.00
_cell.angle_beta   90.00
_cell.angle_gamma   90.00
#
_symmetry.space_group_name_H-M   'P 1'
#
loop_
_entity.id
_entity.type
_entity.pdbx_description
1 polymer ?
#
loop_
_entity_poly.entity_id
_entity_poly.type
_entity_poly.pdbx_seq_one_letter_code
_entity_poly.pdbx_strand_id
1 'polypeptide(L)'
;MTELDILSRKIHELRDWQTAAWRQVADPVLTVFERREIRNHIKESDGELRRYLAMMSDRLRSQARAVEEAGDSFAKLEFRLLA
;
A
#
# COMPACT_ATOMS: atom_id res chain seq x y z
N MET A 1 0.82 14.80 8.05
CA MET A 1 0.48 13.47 7.48
C MET A 1 1.37 13.30 6.26
N THR A 2 2.22 12.29 6.27
CA THR A 2 3.17 12.02 5.18
C THR A 2 2.46 11.35 4.00
N GLU A 3 3.12 11.33 2.86
CA GLU A 3 2.61 10.62 1.68
C GLU A 3 2.45 9.10 1.92
N LEU A 4 3.32 8.51 2.75
CA LEU A 4 3.23 7.12 3.16
C LEU A 4 2.03 6.86 4.07
N ASP A 5 1.70 7.80 4.97
CA ASP A 5 0.52 7.70 5.82
C ASP A 5 -0.76 7.70 4.98
N ILE A 6 -0.80 8.51 3.92
CA ILE A 6 -1.93 8.56 2.98
C ILE A 6 -2.07 7.22 2.25
N LEU A 7 -0.98 6.68 1.72
CA LEU A 7 -1.00 5.38 1.03
C LEU A 7 -1.41 4.24 1.97
N SER A 8 -0.86 4.20 3.18
CA SER A 8 -1.22 3.21 4.20
C SER A 8 -2.71 3.27 4.52
N ARG A 9 -3.24 4.48 4.77
CA ARG A 9 -4.66 4.68 5.01
C ARG A 9 -5.52 4.20 3.84
N LYS A 10 -5.14 4.50 2.61
CA LYS A 10 -5.89 4.05 1.41
C LYS A 10 -5.89 2.54 1.25
N ILE A 11 -4.76 1.89 1.50
CA ILE A 11 -4.64 0.43 1.50
C ILE A 11 -5.56 -0.19 2.56
N HIS A 12 -5.59 0.38 3.77
CA HIS A 12 -6.47 -0.07 4.84
C HIS A 12 -7.96 0.11 4.49
N GLU A 13 -8.36 1.29 4.01
CA GLU A 13 -9.72 1.58 3.57
C GLU A 13 -10.20 0.56 2.52
N LEU A 14 -9.38 0.29 1.50
CA LEU A 14 -9.72 -0.67 0.44
C LEU A 14 -9.81 -2.12 0.94
N ARG A 15 -8.87 -2.54 1.79
CA ARG A 15 -8.87 -3.91 2.34
C ARG A 15 -10.11 -4.14 3.22
N ASP A 16 -10.44 -3.16 4.05
CA ASP A 16 -11.59 -3.27 4.96
C ASP A 16 -12.90 -3.26 4.18
N TRP A 17 -13.00 -2.42 3.14
CA TRP A 17 -14.12 -2.43 2.19
C TRP A 17 -14.25 -3.78 1.46
N GLN A 18 -13.16 -4.32 0.91
CA GLN A 18 -13.16 -5.63 0.24
C GLN A 18 -13.60 -6.74 1.18
N THR A 19 -13.14 -6.71 2.43
CA THR A 19 -13.52 -7.68 3.46
C THR A 19 -15.02 -7.63 3.75
N ALA A 20 -15.58 -6.43 3.88
CA ALA A 20 -17.01 -6.25 4.06
C ALA A 20 -17.81 -6.72 2.84
N ALA A 21 -17.36 -6.37 1.63
CA ALA A 21 -17.99 -6.79 0.38
C ALA A 21 -18.00 -8.31 0.21
N TRP A 22 -16.91 -9.00 0.53
CA TRP A 22 -16.85 -10.47 0.49
C TRP A 22 -17.83 -11.12 1.47
N ARG A 23 -18.02 -10.54 2.66
CA ARG A 23 -19.04 -11.02 3.61
C ARG A 23 -20.44 -10.80 3.06
N GLN A 24 -20.69 -9.66 2.43
CA GLN A 24 -21.98 -9.35 1.79
C GLN A 24 -22.29 -10.32 0.65
N VAL A 25 -21.29 -10.75 -0.14
CA VAL A 25 -21.45 -11.77 -1.18
C VAL A 25 -21.95 -13.12 -0.64
N ALA A 26 -21.80 -13.41 0.66
CA ALA A 26 -22.34 -14.63 1.26
C ALA A 26 -23.81 -14.49 1.71
N ASP A 27 -24.39 -13.29 1.65
CA ASP A 27 -25.76 -13.03 2.10
C ASP A 27 -26.78 -13.78 1.20
N PRO A 28 -27.67 -14.60 1.77
CA PRO A 28 -28.69 -15.33 1.02
C PRO A 28 -29.82 -14.44 0.48
N VAL A 29 -30.01 -13.24 1.02
CA VAL A 29 -31.08 -12.31 0.60
C VAL A 29 -30.75 -11.65 -0.75
N LEU A 30 -29.47 -11.61 -1.13
CA LEU A 30 -29.04 -11.02 -2.39
C LEU A 30 -29.47 -11.83 -3.61
N THR A 31 -29.98 -11.11 -4.59
CA THR A 31 -30.20 -11.62 -5.94
C THR A 31 -28.89 -12.01 -6.61
N VAL A 32 -28.99 -12.83 -7.66
CA VAL A 32 -27.84 -13.22 -8.49
C VAL A 32 -27.16 -12.00 -9.12
N PHE A 33 -27.95 -10.99 -9.51
CA PHE A 33 -27.45 -9.75 -10.10
C PHE A 33 -26.65 -8.92 -9.09
N GLU A 34 -27.19 -8.64 -7.90
CA GLU A 34 -26.48 -7.89 -6.86
C GLU A 34 -25.19 -8.59 -6.44
N ARG A 35 -25.22 -9.92 -6.31
CA ARG A 35 -24.02 -10.71 -6.01
C ARG A 35 -22.96 -10.63 -7.11
N ARG A 36 -23.38 -10.53 -8.37
CA ARG A 36 -22.46 -10.29 -9.49
C ARG A 36 -21.87 -8.88 -9.40
N GLU A 37 -22.68 -7.89 -9.08
CA GLU A 37 -22.24 -6.51 -9.01
C GLU A 37 -21.25 -6.26 -7.86
N ILE A 38 -21.50 -6.84 -6.69
CA ILE A 38 -20.54 -6.78 -5.58
C ILE A 38 -19.20 -7.43 -6.00
N ARG A 39 -19.24 -8.57 -6.69
CA ARG A 39 -18.00 -9.20 -7.22
C ARG A 39 -17.30 -8.34 -8.26
N ASN A 40 -18.04 -7.61 -9.09
CA ASN A 40 -17.46 -6.68 -10.06
C ASN A 40 -16.72 -5.55 -9.34
N HIS A 41 -17.33 -4.92 -8.33
CA HIS A 41 -16.67 -3.89 -7.54
C HIS A 41 -15.46 -4.42 -6.76
N ILE A 42 -15.53 -5.63 -6.21
CA ILE A 42 -14.37 -6.28 -5.59
C ILE A 42 -13.22 -6.38 -6.59
N LYS A 43 -13.49 -6.85 -7.82
CA LYS A 43 -12.48 -6.97 -8.86
C LYS A 43 -11.87 -5.62 -9.26
N GLU A 44 -12.69 -4.57 -9.35
CA GLU A 44 -12.22 -3.21 -9.65
C GLU A 44 -11.30 -2.68 -8.54
N SER A 45 -11.74 -2.80 -7.28
CA SER A 45 -10.94 -2.39 -6.12
C SER A 45 -9.63 -3.17 -5.98
N ASP A 46 -9.55 -4.43 -6.43
CA ASP A 46 -8.29 -5.22 -6.42
C ASP A 46 -7.24 -4.57 -7.32
N GLY A 47 -7.66 -4.03 -8.47
CA GLY A 47 -6.78 -3.28 -9.35
C GLY A 47 -6.23 -2.01 -8.69
N GLU A 48 -7.08 -1.30 -7.95
CA GLU A 48 -6.68 -0.11 -7.20
C GLU A 48 -5.74 -0.45 -6.03
N LEU A 49 -6.06 -1.49 -5.25
CA LEU A 49 -5.24 -1.96 -4.14
C LEU A 49 -3.84 -2.35 -4.61
N ARG A 50 -3.73 -3.09 -5.72
CA ARG A 50 -2.43 -3.44 -6.32
C ARG A 50 -1.62 -2.22 -6.71
N ARG A 51 -2.26 -1.17 -7.25
CA ARG A 51 -1.58 0.09 -7.60
C ARG A 51 -1.01 0.77 -6.36
N TYR A 52 -1.80 0.90 -5.29
CA TYR A 52 -1.32 1.51 -4.05
C TYR A 52 -0.23 0.70 -3.37
N LEU A 53 -0.33 -0.63 -3.36
CA LEU A 53 0.74 -1.50 -2.85
C LEU A 53 2.03 -1.35 -3.66
N ALA A 54 1.94 -1.25 -4.99
CA ALA A 54 3.10 -1.00 -5.84
C ALA A 54 3.74 0.36 -5.54
N MET A 55 2.95 1.43 -5.41
CA MET A 55 3.44 2.76 -5.03
C MET A 55 4.12 2.75 -3.65
N MET A 56 3.54 2.05 -2.67
CA MET A 56 4.12 1.94 -1.34
C MET A 56 5.45 1.18 -1.36
N SER A 57 5.51 0.06 -2.09
CA SER A 57 6.73 -0.73 -2.26
C SER A 57 7.84 0.07 -2.94
N ASP A 58 7.52 0.85 -3.97
CA ASP A 58 8.49 1.67 -4.70
C ASP A 58 9.11 2.75 -3.82
N ARG A 59 8.28 3.39 -3.00
CA ARG A 59 8.72 4.43 -2.06
C ARG A 59 9.57 3.88 -0.94
N LEU A 60 9.18 2.75 -0.36
CA LEU A 60 9.98 2.09 0.67
C LEU A 60 11.36 1.68 0.13
N ARG A 61 11.40 1.17 -1.11
CA ARG A 61 12.67 0.85 -1.78
C ARG A 61 13.51 2.10 -2.05
N SER A 62 12.90 3.20 -2.46
CA SER A 62 13.58 4.47 -2.70
C SER A 62 14.15 5.07 -1.41
N GLN A 63 13.42 5.01 -0.31
CA GLN A 63 13.91 5.43 1.00
C GLN A 63 15.08 4.57 1.49
N ALA A 64 15.01 3.25 1.31
CA ALA A 64 16.10 2.35 1.67
C ALA A 64 17.39 2.69 0.90
N ARG A 65 17.29 2.92 -0.42
CA ARG A 65 18.44 3.33 -1.25
C ARG A 65 19.04 4.67 -0.83
N ALA A 66 18.21 5.65 -0.50
CA ALA A 66 18.68 6.95 -0.04
C ALA A 66 19.46 6.85 1.29
N VAL A 67 19.05 5.94 2.18
CA VAL A 67 19.75 5.67 3.44
C VAL A 67 21.11 4.99 3.19
N GLU A 68 21.19 4.04 2.26
CA GLU A 68 22.45 3.39 1.88
C GLU A 68 23.46 4.38 1.28
N GLU A 69 23.01 5.25 0.36
CA GLU A 69 23.86 6.27 -0.27
C GLU A 69 24.36 7.32 0.75
N ALA A 70 23.50 7.70 1.71
CA ALA A 70 23.90 8.55 2.82
C ALA A 70 24.94 7.84 3.70
N GLY A 71 24.74 6.57 4.04
CA GLY A 71 25.68 5.77 4.84
C GLY A 71 27.06 5.65 4.20
N ASP A 72 27.12 5.41 2.90
CA ASP A 72 28.38 5.37 2.13
C ASP A 72 29.07 6.75 2.10
N SER A 73 28.29 7.82 1.95
CA SER A 73 28.80 9.19 2.03
C SER A 73 29.33 9.55 3.43
N PHE A 74 28.68 9.09 4.50
CA PHE A 74 29.15 9.27 5.88
C PHE A 74 30.39 8.43 6.19
N ALA A 75 30.52 7.22 5.64
CA ALA A 75 31.73 6.40 5.78
C ALA A 75 32.95 7.06 5.09
N LYS A 76 32.72 7.80 4.00
CA LYS A 76 33.76 8.55 3.28
C LYS A 76 34.21 9.83 4.01
N LEU A 77 33.45 10.31 5.00
CA LEU A 77 33.88 11.37 5.90
C LEU A 77 34.84 10.78 6.93
N GLU A 78 36.09 10.54 6.52
CA GLU A 78 37.22 10.28 7.41
C GLU A 78 37.34 11.44 8.40
N PHE A 79 36.81 11.25 9.62
CA PHE A 79 36.94 12.21 10.70
C PHE A 79 38.43 12.36 11.01
N ARG A 80 39.05 13.42 10.49
CA ARG A 80 40.38 13.87 10.94
C ARG A 80 40.24 14.29 12.40
N LEU A 81 40.40 13.33 13.31
CA LEU A 81 40.63 13.60 14.72
C LEU A 81 41.94 14.39 14.80
N LEU A 82 41.81 15.70 15.02
CA LEU A 82 42.94 16.56 15.34
C LEU A 82 43.40 16.17 16.76
N ALA A 83 44.55 15.49 16.82
CA ALA A 83 45.30 15.24 18.04
C ALA A 83 46.16 16.46 18.41
#